data_AF-A0A423EQM7-F1
#
_entry.id   AF-A0A423EQM7-F1
#
_cell.length_a   1.000
_cell.length_b   1.000
_cell.length_c   1.000
_cell.angle_alpha   90.00
_cell.angle_beta   90.00
_cell.angle_gamma   90.00
#
_symmetry.space_group_name_H-M   'P 1'
#
loop_
_entity.id
_entity.type
_entity.pdbx_description
1 polymer ?
#
loop_
_entity_poly.entity_id
_entity_poly.type
_entity_poly.pdbx_seq_one_letter_code
_entity_poly.pdbx_strand_id
1 'polypeptide(L)'
;MNESKHQDAGLLFLRASGALFLLWVHGLPKVLNYGAQLKLIEDPFHLGANVTLLLAIFAEVLCPLLILAGVLTRLACLPILAVLLIAMLVVHPEWTLFEGQFGWLLLIIFTSVLISGPGRFTVAQRWA
;
A
#
# COMPACT_ATOMS: atom_id res chain seq x y z
N MET A 1 -12.26 -11.62 -27.69
CA MET A 1 -12.49 -12.30 -26.40
C MET A 1 -11.21 -12.55 -25.58
N ASN A 2 -10.01 -12.62 -26.18
CA ASN A 2 -8.74 -12.80 -25.44
C ASN A 2 -8.13 -11.52 -24.84
N GLU A 3 -8.32 -10.34 -25.45
CA GLU A 3 -7.73 -9.08 -24.94
C GLU A 3 -8.14 -8.77 -23.50
N SER A 4 -9.41 -8.99 -23.14
CA SER A 4 -9.90 -8.81 -21.77
C SER A 4 -9.14 -9.67 -20.75
N LYS A 5 -8.80 -10.92 -21.08
CA LYS A 5 -8.08 -11.82 -20.16
C LYS A 5 -6.65 -11.36 -19.90
N HIS A 6 -5.97 -10.85 -20.91
CA HIS A 6 -4.62 -10.32 -20.77
C HIS A 6 -4.60 -9.03 -19.93
N GLN A 7 -5.61 -8.17 -20.11
CA GLN A 7 -5.79 -6.97 -19.29
C GLN A 7 -6.05 -7.33 -17.82
N ASP A 8 -6.96 -8.28 -17.56
CA ASP A 8 -7.24 -8.77 -16.20
C ASP A 8 -6.01 -9.40 -15.53
N ALA A 9 -5.22 -10.17 -16.30
CA ALA A 9 -3.98 -10.76 -15.81
C ALA A 9 -2.92 -9.69 -15.49
N GLY A 10 -2.84 -8.64 -16.32
CA GLY A 10 -1.99 -7.48 -16.07
C GLY A 10 -2.38 -6.74 -14.78
N LEU A 11 -3.68 -6.54 -14.54
CA LEU A 11 -4.17 -5.93 -13.31
C LEU A 11 -3.90 -6.80 -12.08
N LEU A 12 -4.11 -8.12 -12.19
CA LEU A 12 -3.74 -9.07 -11.13
C LEU A 12 -2.25 -8.97 -10.80
N PHE A 13 -1.39 -8.97 -11.83
CA PHE A 13 0.05 -8.84 -11.63
C PHE A 13 0.42 -7.50 -10.99
N LEU A 14 -0.16 -6.39 -11.46
CA LEU A 14 0.10 -5.05 -10.93
C LEU A 14 -0.28 -4.95 -9.45
N ARG A 15 -1.49 -5.39 -9.09
CA ARG A 15 -1.96 -5.33 -7.71
C ARG A 15 -1.20 -6.31 -6.80
N ALA A 16 -0.91 -7.51 -7.29
CA ALA A 16 -0.23 -8.53 -6.49
C ALA A 16 1.24 -8.17 -6.24
N SER A 17 1.97 -7.77 -7.28
CA SER A 17 3.37 -7.35 -7.15
C SER A 17 3.51 -6.12 -6.26
N GLY A 18 2.71 -5.06 -6.48
CA GLY A 18 2.71 -3.86 -5.65
C GLY A 18 2.39 -4.15 -4.18
N ALA A 19 1.32 -4.93 -3.93
CA ALA A 19 0.92 -5.30 -2.58
C ALA A 19 1.96 -6.18 -1.87
N LEU A 20 2.55 -7.16 -2.56
CA LEU A 20 3.60 -8.01 -1.98
C LEU A 20 4.86 -7.22 -1.65
N PHE A 21 5.28 -6.30 -2.53
CA PHE A 21 6.44 -5.45 -2.27
C PHE A 21 6.21 -4.54 -1.07
N LEU A 22 5.07 -3.85 -1.01
CA LEU A 22 4.72 -2.99 0.12
C LEU A 22 4.66 -3.79 1.43
N LEU A 23 4.00 -4.95 1.41
CA LEU A 23 3.86 -5.83 2.56
C LEU A 23 5.23 -6.33 3.03
N TRP A 24 6.10 -6.76 2.13
CA TRP A 24 7.39 -7.36 2.49
C TRP A 24 8.39 -6.33 2.99
N VAL A 25 8.49 -5.18 2.32
CA VAL A 25 9.51 -4.15 2.60
C VAL A 25 9.11 -3.24 3.74
N HIS A 26 7.84 -2.85 3.83
CA HIS A 26 7.37 -1.85 4.81
C HIS A 26 6.48 -2.45 5.89
N GLY A 27 5.54 -3.32 5.53
CA GLY A 27 4.56 -3.86 6.48
C GLY A 27 5.12 -4.90 7.46
N LEU A 28 5.79 -5.94 6.94
CA LEU A 28 6.28 -7.07 7.73
C LEU A 28 7.29 -6.66 8.81
N PRO A 29 8.26 -5.76 8.54
CA PRO A 29 9.17 -5.28 9.57
C PRO A 29 8.45 -4.55 10.72
N LYS A 30 7.35 -3.84 10.45
CA LYS A 30 6.56 -3.13 11.46
C LYS A 30 5.85 -4.06 12.44
N VAL A 31 5.39 -5.21 11.96
CA VAL A 31 4.75 -6.23 12.81
C VAL A 31 5.77 -7.06 13.56
N LEU A 32 6.82 -7.53 12.88
CA LEU A 32 7.83 -8.40 13.48
C LEU A 32 8.72 -7.67 14.51
N ASN A 33 8.96 -6.38 14.32
CA ASN A 33 9.85 -5.58 15.18
C ASN A 33 9.11 -4.40 15.84
N TYR A 34 7.88 -4.62 16.28
CA TYR A 34 6.99 -3.57 16.81
C TYR A 34 7.67 -2.65 17.84
N GLY A 35 8.35 -3.23 18.84
CA GLY A 35 9.01 -2.45 19.90
C GLY A 35 10.17 -1.57 19.42
N ALA A 36 10.89 -1.97 18.38
CA ALA A 36 11.94 -1.14 17.77
C ALA A 36 11.31 -0.05 16.89
N GLN A 37 10.26 -0.40 16.16
CA GLN A 37 9.54 0.49 15.25
C GLN A 37 8.80 1.62 15.99
N LEU A 38 8.31 1.36 17.20
CA LEU A 38 7.75 2.39 18.07
C LEU A 38 8.71 3.54 18.39
N LYS A 39 10.02 3.28 18.40
CA LYS A 39 11.03 4.30 18.68
C LYS A 39 11.49 5.06 17.43
N LEU A 40 11.28 4.46 16.26
CA LEU A 40 11.71 4.97 14.97
C LEU A 40 10.59 5.70 14.22
N ILE A 41 9.33 5.39 14.53
CA ILE A 41 8.21 5.96 13.80
C ILE A 41 8.10 7.45 14.09
N GLU A 42 8.01 8.22 13.01
CA GLU A 42 7.75 9.65 13.09
C GLU A 42 6.25 9.89 13.22
N ASP A 43 5.88 10.83 14.09
CA ASP A 43 4.48 11.14 14.42
C ASP A 43 4.16 12.61 14.09
N PRO A 44 4.02 12.96 12.80
CA PRO A 44 3.84 14.35 12.38
C PRO A 44 2.56 14.99 12.94
N PHE A 45 1.55 14.17 13.25
CA PHE A 45 0.26 14.61 13.76
C PHE A 45 0.13 14.53 15.30
N HIS A 46 1.20 14.14 16.00
CA HIS A 46 1.22 14.05 17.47
C HIS A 46 0.09 13.17 18.04
N LEU A 47 -0.25 12.06 17.37
CA LEU A 47 -1.28 11.11 17.81
C LEU A 47 -0.77 10.10 18.84
N GLY A 48 0.54 10.04 19.03
CA GLY A 48 1.28 9.06 19.80
C GLY A 48 1.83 7.93 18.93
N ALA A 49 3.09 7.55 19.19
CA ALA A 49 3.80 6.52 18.41
C ALA A 49 3.05 5.19 18.26
N ASN A 50 2.33 4.75 19.30
CA ASN A 50 1.51 3.53 19.23
C ASN A 50 0.38 3.62 18.21
N VAL A 51 -0.34 4.74 18.18
CA VAL A 51 -1.47 4.95 17.27
C VAL A 51 -0.97 5.10 15.85
N THR A 52 0.08 5.89 15.64
CA THR A 52 0.70 6.11 14.34
C THR A 52 1.26 4.81 13.76
N LEU A 53 1.88 3.96 14.59
CA LEU A 53 2.38 2.65 14.14
C LEU A 53 1.25 1.68 13.80
N LEU A 54 0.15 1.69 14.57
CA LEU A 54 -1.01 0.86 14.27
C LEU A 54 -1.67 1.27 12.94
N LEU A 55 -1.78 2.57 12.68
CA LEU A 55 -2.29 3.09 11.41
C LEU A 55 -1.37 2.71 10.23
N ALA A 56 -0.06 2.81 10.41
CA ALA A 56 0.91 2.38 9.40
C ALA A 56 0.80 0.87 9.14
N ILE A 57 0.69 0.03 10.17
CA ILE A 57 0.49 -1.43 10.02
C ILE A 57 -0.83 -1.73 9.32
N PHE A 58 -1.92 -1.03 9.66
CA PHE A 58 -3.20 -1.20 8.97
C PHE A 58 -3.07 -0.89 7.48
N ALA A 59 -2.41 0.23 7.15
CA ALA A 59 -2.19 0.65 5.77
C ALA A 59 -1.24 -0.27 5.01
N GLU A 60 -0.21 -0.83 5.63
CA GLU A 60 0.85 -1.57 4.92
C GLU A 60 0.80 -3.09 5.09
N VAL A 61 -0.08 -3.60 5.95
CA VAL A 61 -0.26 -5.05 6.17
C VAL A 61 -1.65 -5.48 5.79
N LEU A 62 -2.68 -4.93 6.43
CA LEU A 62 -4.05 -5.34 6.18
C LEU A 62 -4.52 -4.92 4.78
N CYS A 63 -4.29 -3.66 4.40
CA CYS A 63 -4.73 -3.16 3.09
C CYS A 63 -4.09 -3.90 1.90
N PRO A 64 -2.77 -4.20 1.88
CA PRO A 64 -2.17 -4.99 0.82
C PRO A 64 -2.71 -6.41 0.74
N LEU A 65 -3.04 -7.04 1.88
CA LEU A 65 -3.68 -8.36 1.90
C LEU A 65 -5.09 -8.32 1.29
N LEU A 66 -5.88 -7.28 1.58
CA LEU A 66 -7.19 -7.06 0.96
C LEU A 66 -7.06 -6.82 -0.56
N ILE A 67 -6.08 -6.02 -0.97
CA ILE A 67 -5.75 -5.79 -2.39
C ILE A 67 -5.34 -7.09 -3.07
N LEU A 68 -4.57 -7.96 -2.41
CA LEU A 68 -4.18 -9.29 -2.92
C LEU A 68 -5.38 -10.25 -3.07
N ALA A 69 -6.29 -10.24 -2.11
CA ALA A 69 -7.53 -11.02 -2.18
C ALA A 69 -8.49 -10.47 -3.27
N GLY A 70 -8.29 -9.22 -3.70
CA GLY A 70 -9.19 -8.54 -4.61
C GLY A 70 -10.50 -8.14 -3.92
N VAL A 71 -10.44 -7.80 -2.63
CA VAL A 71 -11.59 -7.41 -1.79
C VAL A 71 -11.43 -5.96 -1.39
N LEU A 72 -12.47 -5.15 -1.59
CA LEU A 72 -12.51 -3.71 -1.31
C LEU A 72 -11.27 -2.99 -1.86
N THR A 73 -10.79 -3.40 -3.04
CA THR A 73 -9.45 -3.05 -3.53
C THR A 73 -9.28 -1.54 -3.65
N ARG A 74 -10.31 -0.83 -4.14
CA ARG A 74 -10.28 0.63 -4.25
C ARG A 74 -10.20 1.31 -2.88
N LEU A 75 -10.98 0.85 -1.91
CA LEU A 75 -10.96 1.42 -0.56
C LEU A 75 -9.65 1.11 0.15
N ALA A 76 -9.10 -0.09 -0.01
CA ALA A 76 -7.82 -0.49 0.56
C ALA A 76 -6.62 0.29 -0.03
N CYS A 77 -6.73 0.83 -1.25
CA CYS A 77 -5.71 1.73 -1.79
C CYS A 77 -5.64 3.07 -1.05
N LEU A 78 -6.75 3.57 -0.49
CA LEU A 78 -6.77 4.92 0.10
C LEU A 78 -5.84 5.06 1.32
N PRO A 79 -5.84 4.14 2.31
CA PRO A 79 -4.89 4.18 3.42
C PRO A 79 -3.43 4.07 2.96
N ILE A 80 -3.15 3.25 1.95
CA ILE A 80 -1.80 3.09 1.38
C ILE A 80 -1.32 4.40 0.76
N LEU A 81 -2.15 5.03 -0.08
CA LEU A 81 -1.79 6.29 -0.73
C LEU A 81 -1.61 7.40 0.31
N ALA A 82 -2.44 7.45 1.35
CA ALA A 82 -2.30 8.41 2.42
C ALA A 82 -0.97 8.24 3.17
N VAL A 83 -0.59 7.02 3.57
CA VAL A 83 0.67 6.81 4.31
C VAL A 83 1.89 7.10 3.44
N LEU A 84 1.86 6.75 2.15
CA LEU A 84 2.94 7.07 1.22
C LEU A 84 3.08 8.58 1.00
N LEU A 85 1.97 9.31 0.84
CA LEU A 85 2.01 10.77 0.68
C LEU A 85 2.51 11.47 1.95
N ILE A 86 2.05 11.04 3.13
CA ILE A 86 2.54 11.58 4.41
C ILE A 86 4.03 11.29 4.56
N ALA A 87 4.46 10.07 4.26
CA ALA A 87 5.87 9.68 4.32
C ALA A 87 6.75 10.54 3.40
N MET A 88 6.33 10.79 2.15
CA MET A 88 7.14 11.53 1.18
C MET A 88 7.08 13.05 1.36
N LEU A 89 5.93 13.61 1.75
CA LEU A 89 5.70 15.05 1.74
C LEU A 89 5.84 15.71 3.12
N VAL A 90 5.66 14.96 4.19
CA VAL A 90 5.60 15.50 5.56
C VAL A 90 6.76 14.98 6.42
N VAL A 91 7.02 13.67 6.34
CA VAL A 91 8.07 12.98 7.12
C VAL A 91 9.45 13.20 6.47
N HIS A 92 9.54 13.04 5.14
CA HIS A 92 10.80 13.22 4.39
C HIS A 92 10.71 14.26 3.26
N PRO A 93 10.34 15.53 3.55
CA PRO A 93 10.20 16.57 2.53
C PRO A 93 11.52 16.91 1.80
N GLU A 94 12.65 16.60 2.40
CA GLU A 94 13.99 16.81 1.85
C GLU A 94 14.42 15.77 0.83
N TRP A 95 13.73 14.63 0.73
CA TRP A 95 14.12 13.57 -0.19
C TRP A 95 14.04 14.03 -1.64
N THR A 96 15.15 13.83 -2.34
CA THR A 96 15.21 13.95 -3.78
C THR A 96 14.36 12.88 -4.45
N LEU A 97 14.05 13.09 -5.74
CA LEU A 97 13.35 12.10 -6.56
C LEU A 97 14.06 10.74 -6.57
N PHE A 98 15.39 10.72 -6.43
CA PHE A 98 16.20 9.52 -6.35
C PHE A 98 16.00 8.75 -5.04
N GLU A 99 15.97 9.45 -3.90
CA GLU A 99 15.76 8.85 -2.58
C GLU A 99 14.32 8.36 -2.42
N GLY A 100 13.34 9.17 -2.84
CA GLY A 100 11.92 8.85 -2.77
C GLY A 100 11.40 7.94 -3.90
N GLN A 101 12.24 7.50 -4.84
CA GLN A 101 11.82 6.83 -6.07
C GLN A 101 10.91 5.62 -5.82
N PHE A 102 11.16 4.86 -4.75
CA PHE A 102 10.37 3.69 -4.40
C PHE A 102 8.98 4.07 -3.89
N GLY A 103 8.89 5.10 -3.04
CA GLY A 103 7.62 5.65 -2.57
C GLY A 103 6.78 6.18 -3.73
N TRP A 104 7.40 6.92 -4.66
CA TRP A 104 6.74 7.40 -5.87
C TRP A 104 6.28 6.26 -6.79
N LEU A 105 7.10 5.22 -6.98
CA LEU A 105 6.72 4.05 -7.76
C LEU A 105 5.51 3.33 -7.17
N LEU A 106 5.50 3.10 -5.86
CA LEU A 106 4.35 2.50 -5.18
C LEU A 106 3.11 3.39 -5.28
N LEU A 107 3.26 4.72 -5.17
CA LEU A 107 2.17 5.67 -5.36
C LEU A 107 1.55 5.52 -6.77
N ILE A 108 2.37 5.43 -7.81
CA ILE A 108 1.92 5.22 -9.19
C ILE A 108 1.18 3.89 -9.32
N ILE A 109 1.73 2.80 -8.76
CA ILE A 109 1.13 1.47 -8.83
C ILE A 109 -0.24 1.46 -8.13
N PHE A 110 -0.33 1.91 -6.88
CA PHE A 110 -1.58 1.87 -6.13
C PHE A 110 -2.61 2.89 -6.64
N THR A 111 -2.18 4.01 -7.22
CA THR A 111 -3.09 4.93 -7.93
C THR A 111 -3.65 4.28 -9.19
N SER A 112 -2.81 3.55 -9.93
CA SER A 112 -3.25 2.79 -11.10
C SER A 112 -4.27 1.73 -10.70
N VAL A 113 -4.03 0.99 -9.61
CA VAL A 113 -4.98 0.00 -9.06
C VAL A 113 -6.27 0.67 -8.57
N LEU A 114 -6.20 1.85 -7.94
CA LEU A 114 -7.37 2.61 -7.52
C LEU A 114 -8.27 3.00 -8.71
N ILE A 115 -7.67 3.48 -9.80
CA ILE A 115 -8.37 3.91 -11.01
C ILE A 115 -8.94 2.69 -11.76
N SER A 116 -8.11 1.68 -12.02
CA SER A 116 -8.49 0.49 -12.78
C SER A 116 -9.44 -0.44 -12.00
N GLY A 117 -9.36 -0.43 -10.67
CA GLY A 117 -10.09 -1.36 -9.81
C GLY A 117 -9.47 -2.77 -9.77
N PRO A 118 -10.20 -3.75 -9.22
CA PRO A 118 -9.68 -5.08 -8.86
C PRO A 118 -9.46 -6.04 -10.03
N GLY A 119 -10.05 -5.79 -11.20
CA GLY A 119 -10.08 -6.71 -12.34
C GLY A 119 -11.02 -7.91 -12.15
N ARG A 120 -11.09 -8.83 -13.13
CA ARG A 120 -11.97 -10.02 -13.05
C ARG A 120 -11.45 -11.15 -12.18
N PHE A 121 -10.14 -11.22 -11.93
CA PHE A 121 -9.57 -12.21 -11.04
C PHE A 121 -9.66 -11.72 -9.59
N THR A 122 -10.71 -12.09 -8.86
CA THR A 122 -10.87 -11.78 -7.41
C THR A 122 -11.39 -13.00 -6.67
N VAL A 123 -11.02 -13.15 -5.39
CA VAL A 123 -11.49 -14.27 -4.56
C VAL A 123 -12.98 -14.13 -4.22
N ALA A 124 -13.48 -12.88 -4.17
CA ALA A 124 -14.89 -12.60 -3.92
C ALA A 124 -15.44 -11.54 -4.88
N GLN A 125 -16.03 -12.01 -5.97
CA GLN A 125 -16.62 -11.17 -7.03
C GLN A 125 -17.72 -10.20 -6.54
N ARG A 126 -18.27 -10.45 -5.34
CA ARG A 126 -19.32 -9.65 -4.69
C ARG A 126 -18.77 -8.49 -3.81
N TRP A 127 -17.46 -8.47 -3.54
CA TRP A 127 -16.80 -7.47 -2.70
C TRP A 127 -15.59 -6.81 -3.40
N ALA A 128 -15.50 -6.98 -4.72
CA ALA A 128 -14.42 -6.46 -5.56
C ALA A 128 -14.45 -4.93 -5.64
#